data_AF-A0A2T7QFK1-F1
#
_entry.id   AF-A0A2T7QFK1-F1
#
_cell.length_a   1.000
_cell.length_b   1.000
_cell.length_c   1.000
_cell.angle_alpha   90.00
_cell.angle_beta   90.00
_cell.angle_gamma   90.00
#
_symmetry.space_group_name_H-M   'P 1'
#
loop_
_entity.id
_entity.type
_entity.pdbx_description
1 polymer ?
#
loop_
_entity_poly.entity_id
_entity_poly.type
_entity_poly.pdbx_seq_one_letter_code
_entity_poly.pdbx_strand_id
1 'polypeptide(L)'
;MSKGKKQAKDTFKEAVKNTPDVSNAYCPGLQALGGYSNKVVLQDPGRCEGSVDIDGTTVAIYPQDNRWDYCFSYKGETFFVEVHSADTGEVSTVIRKLQWLKDWLHNKAPRINAIKATSRHPFYWVQSNGFHILPNSAQYRRAIQNNIKPVARLALP
;
A
#
# COMPACT_ATOMS: atom_id res chain seq x y z
N MET A 1 38.53 -13.15 6.88
CA MET A 1 37.24 -12.77 7.49
C MET A 1 36.66 -11.59 6.72
N SER A 2 35.69 -11.84 5.83
CA SER A 2 35.01 -10.78 5.08
C SER A 2 34.03 -10.07 6.00
N LYS A 3 34.21 -8.75 6.21
CA LYS A 3 33.22 -7.89 6.84
C LYS A 3 32.02 -7.81 5.88
N GLY A 4 30.91 -8.46 6.22
CA GLY A 4 29.66 -8.32 5.47
C GLY A 4 29.28 -6.85 5.37
N LYS A 5 29.33 -6.28 4.16
CA LYS A 5 28.79 -4.93 3.89
C LYS A 5 27.31 -4.96 4.23
N LYS A 6 26.88 -4.14 5.18
CA LYS A 6 25.46 -3.83 5.40
C LYS A 6 24.97 -3.25 4.06
N GLN A 7 24.16 -4.00 3.34
CA GLN A 7 23.64 -3.55 2.04
C GLN A 7 22.79 -2.31 2.30
N ALA A 8 23.05 -1.23 1.56
CA ALA A 8 22.25 -0.01 1.67
C ALA A 8 20.80 -0.36 1.35
N LYS A 9 19.86 0.11 2.16
CA LYS A 9 18.43 -0.04 1.89
C LYS A 9 18.14 0.73 0.59
N ASP A 10 17.54 0.06 -0.40
CA ASP A 10 17.15 0.70 -1.66
C ASP A 10 16.26 1.91 -1.35
N THR A 11 16.42 3.00 -2.12
CA THR A 11 15.43 4.07 -2.11
C THR A 11 14.10 3.56 -2.67
N PHE A 12 12.98 4.21 -2.35
CA PHE A 12 11.68 3.78 -2.89
C PHE A 12 11.67 3.79 -4.43
N LYS A 13 12.24 4.82 -5.05
CA LYS A 13 12.33 4.93 -6.50
C LYS A 13 13.13 3.79 -7.14
N GLU A 14 14.24 3.39 -6.52
CA GLU A 14 15.03 2.25 -6.99
C GLU A 14 14.26 0.94 -6.84
N ALA A 15 13.59 0.72 -5.70
CA ALA A 15 12.78 -0.48 -5.48
C ALA A 15 11.66 -0.61 -6.53
N VAL A 16 10.99 0.49 -6.89
CA VAL A 16 9.98 0.53 -7.96
C VAL A 16 10.59 0.23 -9.32
N LYS A 17 11.68 0.90 -9.71
CA LYS A 17 12.35 0.66 -11.00
C LYS A 17 12.87 -0.77 -11.18
N ASN A 18 13.22 -1.43 -10.08
CA ASN A 18 13.66 -2.83 -10.08
C ASN A 18 12.51 -3.84 -9.99
N THR A 19 11.26 -3.39 -10.01
CA THR A 19 10.07 -4.25 -10.04
C THR A 19 9.46 -4.19 -11.44
N PRO A 20 9.65 -5.20 -12.31
CA PRO A 20 9.23 -5.14 -13.71
C PRO A 20 7.75 -4.77 -13.91
N ASP A 21 6.87 -5.34 -13.08
CA ASP A 21 5.42 -5.10 -13.13
C ASP A 21 5.03 -3.64 -12.93
N VAL A 22 5.88 -2.81 -12.29
CA VAL A 22 5.60 -1.39 -12.00
C VAL A 22 6.79 -0.46 -12.29
N SER A 23 7.75 -0.87 -13.13
CA SER A 23 9.04 -0.17 -13.26
C SER A 23 8.93 1.29 -13.75
N ASN A 24 7.85 1.59 -14.46
CA ASN A 24 7.56 2.89 -15.06
C ASN A 24 6.49 3.69 -14.30
N ALA A 25 6.01 3.19 -13.16
CA ALA A 25 4.85 3.73 -12.44
C ALA A 25 5.19 4.64 -11.26
N TYR A 26 6.47 4.95 -11.04
CA TYR A 26 6.87 5.88 -9.99
C TYR A 26 6.38 7.30 -10.29
N CYS A 27 5.61 7.88 -9.36
CA CYS A 27 5.25 9.29 -9.38
C CYS A 27 5.80 10.02 -8.13
N PRO A 28 6.30 11.25 -8.25
CA PRO A 28 6.70 12.07 -7.10
C PRO A 28 5.54 12.31 -6.10
N GLY A 29 5.85 12.30 -4.81
CA GLY A 29 4.86 12.49 -3.75
C GLY A 29 3.67 11.52 -3.86
N LEU A 30 2.45 12.01 -3.65
CA LEU A 30 1.20 11.22 -3.71
C LEU A 30 0.51 11.26 -5.09
N GLN A 31 1.21 11.69 -6.15
CA GLN A 31 0.59 11.94 -7.46
C GLN A 31 -0.09 10.70 -8.06
N ALA A 32 0.40 9.48 -7.81
CA ALA A 32 -0.19 8.26 -8.36
C ALA A 32 -1.61 7.99 -7.82
N LEU A 33 -1.98 8.56 -6.66
CA LEU A 33 -3.31 8.39 -6.07
C LEU A 33 -4.36 9.29 -6.74
N GLY A 34 -3.95 10.25 -7.58
CA GLY A 34 -4.85 11.20 -8.23
C GLY A 34 -5.79 11.90 -7.24
N GLY A 35 -7.10 11.81 -7.48
CA GLY A 35 -8.13 12.39 -6.62
C GLY A 35 -8.17 11.82 -5.19
N TYR A 36 -7.64 10.60 -4.97
CA TYR A 36 -7.57 9.97 -3.66
C TYR A 36 -6.37 10.42 -2.82
N SER A 37 -5.47 11.24 -3.37
CA SER A 37 -4.36 11.83 -2.61
C SER A 37 -4.85 12.59 -1.37
N ASN A 38 -6.04 13.19 -1.43
CA ASN A 38 -6.67 13.87 -0.29
C ASN A 38 -7.03 12.91 0.87
N LYS A 39 -7.11 11.60 0.64
CA LYS A 39 -7.39 10.61 1.70
C LYS A 39 -6.15 10.28 2.54
N VAL A 40 -4.98 10.76 2.14
CA VAL A 40 -3.72 10.62 2.87
C VAL A 40 -3.29 11.98 3.41
N VAL A 41 -3.04 12.06 4.72
CA VAL A 41 -2.58 13.25 5.42
C VAL A 41 -1.21 12.94 6.00
N LEU A 42 -0.21 13.68 5.54
CA LEU A 42 1.19 13.56 6.00
C LEU A 42 1.54 14.82 6.79
N GLN A 43 2.03 14.65 8.02
CA GLN A 43 2.42 15.80 8.85
C GLN A 43 3.61 16.57 8.27
N ASP A 44 4.56 15.86 7.64
CA ASP A 44 5.71 16.46 6.93
C ASP A 44 5.72 15.99 5.46
N PRO A 45 4.93 16.58 4.56
CA PRO A 45 4.80 16.12 3.17
C PRO A 45 6.12 16.07 2.40
N GLY A 46 7.12 16.87 2.78
CA GLY A 46 8.46 16.86 2.17
C GLY A 46 9.24 15.55 2.38
N ARG A 47 8.77 14.69 3.30
CA ARG A 47 9.31 13.35 3.54
C ARG A 47 8.61 12.26 2.72
N CYS A 48 7.66 12.62 1.85
CA CYS A 48 7.04 11.70 0.92
C CYS A 48 7.93 11.55 -0.32
N GLU A 49 8.54 10.38 -0.51
CA GLU A 49 9.46 10.17 -1.63
C GLU A 49 8.73 9.92 -2.95
N GLY A 50 7.55 9.30 -2.92
CA GLY A 50 6.81 8.93 -4.13
C GLY A 50 5.69 7.92 -3.89
N SER A 51 4.91 7.68 -4.94
CA SER A 51 3.76 6.76 -4.97
C SER A 51 3.69 5.97 -6.27
N VAL A 52 2.92 4.88 -6.25
CA VAL A 52 2.66 3.97 -7.37
C VAL A 52 1.18 3.57 -7.37
N ASP A 53 0.56 3.58 -8.56
CA ASP A 53 -0.73 2.95 -8.85
C ASP A 53 -0.47 1.50 -9.30
N ILE A 54 -0.61 0.57 -8.36
CA ILE A 54 -0.34 -0.85 -8.57
C ILE A 54 -1.45 -1.45 -9.45
N ASP A 55 -2.72 -1.18 -9.17
CA ASP A 55 -3.84 -1.73 -9.94
C ASP A 55 -3.78 -1.26 -11.40
N GLY A 56 -3.70 0.05 -11.62
CA GLY A 56 -3.67 0.64 -12.96
C GLY A 56 -2.47 0.18 -13.80
N THR A 57 -1.32 -0.08 -13.16
CA THR A 57 -0.13 -0.55 -13.88
C THR A 57 -0.16 -2.06 -14.14
N THR A 58 -0.79 -2.84 -13.27
CA THR A 58 -0.74 -4.32 -13.35
C THR A 58 -2.00 -4.94 -13.94
N VAL A 59 -3.05 -4.17 -14.25
CA VAL A 59 -4.31 -4.65 -14.83
C VAL A 59 -4.12 -5.42 -16.13
N ALA A 60 -3.19 -5.01 -17.00
CA ALA A 60 -2.92 -5.72 -18.25
C ALA A 60 -2.21 -7.07 -18.03
N ILE A 61 -1.49 -7.21 -16.92
CA ILE A 61 -0.73 -8.42 -16.57
C ILE A 61 -1.61 -9.42 -15.83
N TYR A 62 -2.45 -8.94 -14.92
CA TYR A 62 -3.30 -9.76 -14.04
C TYR A 62 -4.78 -9.34 -14.12
N PRO A 63 -5.44 -9.39 -15.29
CA PRO A 63 -6.74 -8.74 -15.52
C PRO A 63 -7.88 -9.27 -14.65
N GLN A 64 -7.82 -10.54 -14.22
CA GLN A 64 -8.87 -11.20 -13.43
C GLN A 64 -8.56 -11.28 -11.93
N ASP A 65 -7.41 -10.78 -11.50
CA ASP A 65 -6.99 -10.87 -10.10
C ASP A 65 -7.63 -9.78 -9.24
N ASN A 66 -7.71 -10.04 -7.93
CA ASN A 66 -8.07 -9.04 -6.94
C ASN A 66 -6.85 -8.14 -6.68
N ARG A 67 -6.48 -7.31 -7.65
CA ARG A 67 -5.29 -6.44 -7.54
C ARG A 67 -5.46 -5.38 -6.45
N TRP A 68 -4.34 -4.94 -5.91
CA TRP A 68 -4.27 -3.89 -4.88
C TRP A 68 -4.06 -2.51 -5.52
N ASP A 69 -4.63 -1.47 -4.93
CA ASP A 69 -4.64 -0.15 -5.58
C ASP A 69 -3.30 0.59 -5.52
N TYR A 70 -2.81 1.01 -4.35
CA TYR A 70 -1.69 1.95 -4.25
C TYR A 70 -0.61 1.57 -3.23
N CYS A 71 0.60 2.07 -3.46
CA CYS A 71 1.60 2.21 -2.39
C CYS A 71 2.32 3.57 -2.48
N PHE A 72 2.90 4.01 -1.37
CA PHE A 72 3.73 5.21 -1.32
C PHE A 72 4.81 5.10 -0.23
N SER A 73 5.94 5.80 -0.41
CA SER A 73 6.97 5.90 0.63
C SER A 73 6.90 7.21 1.39
N TYR A 74 7.01 7.09 2.70
CA TYR A 74 7.04 8.19 3.64
C TYR A 74 8.09 7.94 4.72
N LYS A 75 9.03 8.88 4.91
CA LYS A 75 10.13 8.76 5.87
C LYS A 75 10.96 7.46 5.70
N GLY A 76 11.19 7.01 4.47
CA GLY A 76 12.02 5.83 4.17
C GLY A 76 11.32 4.48 4.36
N GLU A 77 9.99 4.49 4.47
CA GLU A 77 9.15 3.31 4.66
C GLU A 77 7.94 3.32 3.72
N THR A 78 7.58 2.15 3.19
CA THR A 78 6.46 2.00 2.25
C THR A 78 5.17 1.59 2.94
N PHE A 79 4.12 2.35 2.65
CA PHE A 79 2.74 2.11 3.08
C PHE A 79 1.89 1.68 1.88
N PHE A 80 0.91 0.82 2.13
CA PHE A 80 0.04 0.24 1.12
C PHE A 80 -1.40 0.64 1.39
N VAL A 81 -2.08 1.17 0.38
CA VAL A 81 -3.42 1.73 0.48
C VAL A 81 -4.34 1.08 -0.53
N GLU A 82 -5.42 0.51 -0.04
CA GLU A 82 -6.57 0.07 -0.82
C GLU A 82 -7.68 1.09 -0.63
N VAL A 83 -8.18 1.68 -1.72
CA VAL A 83 -9.29 2.63 -1.71
C VAL A 83 -10.57 1.91 -2.15
N HIS A 84 -11.36 1.47 -1.17
CA HIS A 84 -12.54 0.63 -1.41
C HIS A 84 -13.73 1.10 -0.57
N SER A 85 -14.97 0.83 -1.00
CA SER A 85 -16.15 1.12 -0.18
C SER A 85 -16.05 0.40 1.17
N ALA A 86 -16.21 1.12 2.27
CA ALA A 86 -16.10 0.57 3.63
C ALA A 86 -17.45 0.05 4.12
N ASP A 87 -18.02 -0.88 3.36
CA ASP A 87 -19.27 -1.58 3.67
C ASP A 87 -18.99 -3.00 4.17
N THR A 88 -19.92 -3.56 4.95
CA THR A 88 -19.74 -4.87 5.60
C THR A 88 -19.59 -6.03 4.61
N GLY A 89 -20.14 -5.91 3.40
CA GLY A 89 -20.01 -6.88 2.31
C GLY A 89 -18.60 -6.96 1.71
N GLU A 90 -17.80 -5.89 1.81
CA GLU A 90 -16.53 -5.78 1.08
C GLU A 90 -15.32 -6.33 1.82
N VAL A 91 -15.49 -6.70 3.09
CA VAL A 91 -14.39 -7.22 3.93
C VAL A 91 -13.69 -8.41 3.27
N SER A 92 -14.46 -9.33 2.70
CA SER A 92 -13.89 -10.51 2.04
C SER A 92 -13.13 -10.15 0.75
N THR A 93 -13.62 -9.16 -0.01
CA THR A 93 -12.96 -8.65 -1.22
C THR A 93 -11.63 -8.02 -0.90
N VAL A 94 -11.61 -7.10 0.08
CA VAL A 94 -10.39 -6.41 0.49
C VAL A 94 -9.36 -7.37 1.09
N ILE A 95 -9.79 -8.41 1.80
CA ILE A 95 -8.87 -9.47 2.29
C ILE A 95 -8.24 -10.24 1.12
N ARG A 96 -9.01 -10.58 0.07
CA ARG A 96 -8.44 -11.22 -1.14
C ARG A 96 -7.45 -10.30 -1.84
N LYS A 97 -7.74 -9.01 -1.93
CA LYS A 97 -6.81 -8.01 -2.46
C LYS A 97 -5.51 -7.94 -1.65
N LEU A 98 -5.61 -7.96 -0.31
CA LEU A 98 -4.43 -7.98 0.54
C LEU A 98 -3.61 -9.25 0.34
N GLN A 99 -4.25 -10.40 0.16
CA GLN A 99 -3.54 -11.65 -0.10
C GLN A 99 -2.77 -11.57 -1.42
N TRP A 100 -3.43 -11.10 -2.49
CA TRP A 100 -2.77 -10.85 -3.77
C TRP A 100 -1.56 -9.91 -3.62
N LEU A 101 -1.71 -8.79 -2.89
CA LEU A 101 -0.60 -7.87 -2.64
C LEU A 101 0.57 -8.56 -1.95
N LYS A 102 0.32 -9.35 -0.89
CA LYS A 102 1.37 -10.04 -0.13
C LYS A 102 2.13 -11.03 -1.02
N ASP A 103 1.40 -11.77 -1.85
CA ASP A 103 1.99 -12.73 -2.78
C ASP A 103 2.79 -12.02 -3.89
N TRP A 104 2.26 -10.92 -4.43
CA TRP A 104 2.95 -10.09 -5.41
C TRP A 104 4.22 -9.45 -4.82
N LEU A 105 4.16 -8.91 -3.59
CA LEU A 105 5.31 -8.36 -2.89
C LEU A 105 6.41 -9.39 -2.63
N HIS A 106 6.03 -10.64 -2.32
CA HIS A 106 7.00 -11.71 -2.11
C HIS A 106 7.68 -12.13 -3.41
N ASN A 107 6.88 -12.34 -4.46
CA ASN A 107 7.34 -13.01 -5.68
C ASN A 107 7.82 -12.05 -6.78
N LYS A 108 7.26 -10.85 -6.84
CA LYS A 108 7.44 -9.89 -7.96
C LYS A 108 8.10 -8.59 -7.52
N ALA A 109 7.82 -8.13 -6.30
CA ALA A 109 8.33 -6.85 -5.79
C ALA A 109 9.11 -6.97 -4.45
N PRO A 110 10.10 -7.88 -4.33
CA PRO A 110 10.78 -8.14 -3.06
C PRO A 110 11.52 -6.91 -2.50
N ARG A 111 12.02 -6.01 -3.36
CA ARG A 111 12.70 -4.78 -2.95
C ARG A 111 11.72 -3.77 -2.33
N ILE A 112 10.50 -3.64 -2.87
CA ILE A 112 9.44 -2.83 -2.27
C ILE A 112 9.03 -3.45 -0.92
N ASN A 113 8.90 -4.78 -0.85
CA ASN A 113 8.56 -5.47 0.39
C ASN A 113 9.62 -5.27 1.49
N ALA A 114 10.90 -5.25 1.14
CA ALA A 114 12.01 -5.05 2.07
C ALA A 114 12.01 -3.66 2.74
N ILE A 115 11.35 -2.67 2.12
CA ILE A 115 11.26 -1.30 2.63
C ILE A 115 9.87 -0.96 3.18
N LYS A 116 8.98 -1.95 3.30
CA LYS A 116 7.67 -1.83 3.94
C LYS A 116 7.76 -1.24 5.35
N ALA A 117 6.75 -0.45 5.73
CA ALA A 117 6.67 0.14 7.04
C ALA A 117 6.69 -0.90 8.17
N THR A 118 7.55 -0.63 9.14
CA THR A 118 7.71 -1.38 10.39
C THR A 118 7.44 -0.49 11.60
N SER A 119 7.58 0.84 11.45
CA SER A 119 7.26 1.80 12.51
C SER A 119 5.76 1.85 12.83
N ARG A 120 4.90 1.46 11.88
CA ARG A 120 3.43 1.48 11.98
C ARG A 120 2.82 0.35 11.15
N HIS A 121 1.50 0.22 11.23
CA HIS A 121 0.74 -0.69 10.39
C HIS A 121 0.99 -0.39 8.89
N PRO A 122 1.38 -1.38 8.07
CA PRO A 122 1.76 -1.10 6.68
C PRO A 122 0.59 -1.10 5.70
N PHE A 123 -0.49 -1.84 5.99
CA PHE A 123 -1.63 -2.02 5.07
C PHE A 123 -2.88 -1.28 5.54
N TYR A 124 -3.41 -0.38 4.74
CA TYR A 124 -4.59 0.41 5.07
C TYR A 124 -5.70 0.19 4.05
N TRP A 125 -6.90 -0.06 4.57
CA TRP A 125 -8.13 0.04 3.80
C TRP A 125 -8.70 1.42 4.05
N VAL A 126 -8.57 2.29 3.07
CA VAL A 126 -9.06 3.66 3.11
C VAL A 126 -10.40 3.70 2.38
N GLN A 127 -11.42 4.27 3.01
CA GLN A 127 -12.72 4.34 2.36
C GLN A 127 -12.69 5.19 1.08
N SER A 128 -13.35 4.72 0.02
CA SER A 128 -13.68 5.56 -1.13
C SER A 128 -14.76 6.59 -0.77
N ASN A 129 -15.89 6.13 -0.22
CA ASN A 129 -17.06 6.92 0.17
C ASN A 129 -17.40 6.80 1.67
N GLY A 130 -18.67 6.68 2.07
CA GLY A 130 -19.10 6.63 3.48
C GLY A 130 -18.46 5.49 4.30
N PHE A 131 -18.33 5.71 5.62
CA PHE A 131 -17.69 4.75 6.55
C PHE A 131 -18.75 3.95 7.29
N HIS A 132 -19.09 2.76 6.81
CA HIS A 132 -20.16 1.94 7.42
C HIS A 132 -19.63 0.77 8.24
N ILE A 133 -18.31 0.56 8.31
CA ILE A 133 -17.68 -0.41 9.21
C ILE A 133 -17.44 0.25 10.57
N LEU A 134 -18.34 -0.01 11.51
CA LEU A 134 -18.19 0.46 12.88
C LEU A 134 -16.96 -0.19 13.58
N PRO A 135 -16.21 0.54 14.42
CA PRO A 135 -15.02 0.00 15.10
C PRO A 135 -15.28 -1.27 15.93
N ASN A 136 -16.48 -1.41 16.49
CA ASN A 136 -16.87 -2.54 17.33
C ASN A 136 -17.59 -3.65 16.54
N SER A 137 -17.65 -3.56 15.21
CA SER A 137 -18.27 -4.58 14.36
C SER A 137 -17.40 -5.83 14.23
N ALA A 138 -18.02 -6.97 13.93
CA ALA A 138 -17.28 -8.20 13.60
C ALA A 138 -16.41 -8.02 12.36
N GLN A 139 -16.86 -7.19 11.41
CA GLN A 139 -16.19 -6.84 10.18
C GLN A 139 -14.89 -6.08 10.43
N TYR A 140 -14.91 -5.07 11.30
CA TYR A 140 -13.70 -4.35 11.70
C TYR A 140 -12.70 -5.29 12.36
N ARG A 141 -13.16 -6.12 13.31
CA ARG A 141 -12.29 -7.11 13.96
C ARG A 141 -11.68 -8.08 12.96
N ARG A 142 -12.45 -8.58 12.00
CA ARG A 142 -11.98 -9.50 10.96
C ARG A 142 -10.90 -8.84 10.07
N ALA A 143 -11.06 -7.57 9.71
CA ALA A 143 -10.05 -6.82 8.97
C ALA A 143 -8.73 -6.74 9.77
N ILE A 144 -8.80 -6.34 11.04
CA ILE A 144 -7.63 -6.24 11.92
C ILE A 144 -6.95 -7.60 12.11
N GLN A 145 -7.70 -8.68 12.30
CA GLN A 145 -7.16 -10.05 12.38
C GLN A 145 -6.42 -10.48 11.12
N ASN A 146 -6.78 -9.94 9.96
CA ASN A 146 -6.08 -10.19 8.69
C ASN A 146 -4.93 -9.19 8.43
N ASN A 147 -4.59 -8.37 9.42
CA ASN A 147 -3.54 -7.34 9.35
C ASN A 147 -3.82 -6.29 8.27
N ILE A 148 -5.05 -5.80 8.21
CA ILE A 148 -5.45 -4.62 7.45
C ILE A 148 -6.30 -3.69 8.30
N LYS A 149 -5.98 -2.39 8.28
CA LYS A 149 -6.63 -1.39 9.11
C LYS A 149 -7.64 -0.56 8.30
N PRO A 150 -8.95 -0.68 8.57
CA PRO A 150 -9.96 0.21 8.00
C PRO A 150 -9.83 1.62 8.59
N VAL A 151 -9.82 2.64 7.73
CA VAL A 151 -9.77 4.06 8.12
C VAL A 151 -10.59 4.94 7.16
N ALA A 152 -11.14 6.04 7.68
CA ALA A 152 -11.78 7.05 6.84
C ALA A 152 -10.76 7.83 5.98
N ARG A 153 -9.60 8.12 6.57
CA ARG A 153 -8.41 8.74 5.96
C ARG A 153 -7.17 8.19 6.67
N LEU A 154 -6.07 8.07 5.94
CA LEU A 154 -4.78 7.71 6.49
C LEU A 154 -4.05 8.96 6.97
N ALA A 155 -3.81 9.08 8.27
CA ALA A 155 -2.99 10.14 8.85
C ALA A 155 -1.67 9.57 9.39
N LEU A 156 -0.54 10.11 8.94
CA LEU A 156 0.81 9.74 9.36
C LEU A 156 1.55 10.95 9.95
N PRO A 157 2.18 10.81 11.14
CA PRO A 157 2.94 11.89 11.78
C PRO A 157 4.36 12.02 11.21
#